data_AF-A0A935A5N2-F1
#
_entry.id   AF-A0A935A5N2-F1
#
_cell.length_a   1.000
_cell.length_b   1.000
_cell.length_c   1.000
_cell.angle_alpha   90.00
_cell.angle_beta   90.00
_cell.angle_gamma   90.00
#
_symmetry.space_group_name_H-M   'P 1'
#
loop_
_entity.id
_entity.type
_entity.pdbx_description
1 polymer ?
#
loop_
_entity_poly.entity_id
_entity_poly.type
_entity_poly.pdbx_seq_one_letter_code
_entity_poly.pdbx_strand_id
1 'polypeptide(L)'
;MIPPRKAIEYERFEFQKWERFSAETIVETPVSLTVNGRVWISFMCTPLHLEELAVGFLYNEGIVTKREEVVDVRLCEHGDNVDVWLSFDAEQPANWRRTSGCTGGVTAVDLLAKPNVDLTANRFEVQPEAVMELVERLFASQELYRDTGGVHTSALSDGGRIVVAVDDIGRHNTLDKIAGICLLQNTWPRNRILITTGRISSEMLQKAAQLNAPILISRTSPSSLSIEMAERYGITLIGYARKHRFNVYTHGGRVGR
;
A
#
# COMPACT_ATOMS: atom_id res chain seq x y z
N MET A 1 11.24 -20.39 3.20
CA MET A 1 10.46 -19.13 3.29
C MET A 1 9.93 -18.96 4.70
N ILE A 2 9.99 -17.73 5.23
CA ILE A 2 9.48 -17.37 6.55
C ILE A 2 7.95 -17.43 6.50
N PRO A 3 7.27 -18.18 7.39
CA PRO A 3 5.81 -18.21 7.41
C PRO A 3 5.25 -16.84 7.81
N PRO A 4 4.09 -16.41 7.26
CA PRO A 4 3.48 -15.13 7.61
C PRO A 4 2.88 -15.10 9.01
N ARG A 5 2.78 -16.27 9.66
CA ARG A 5 2.14 -16.45 10.97
C ARG A 5 3.07 -17.19 11.91
N LYS A 6 2.93 -16.90 13.20
CA LYS A 6 3.66 -17.58 14.27
C LYS A 6 2.70 -17.95 15.39
N ALA A 7 2.73 -19.22 15.81
CA ALA A 7 1.99 -19.66 16.98
C ALA A 7 2.55 -19.00 18.25
N ILE A 8 1.66 -18.51 19.10
CA ILE A 8 1.97 -17.90 20.39
C ILE A 8 0.99 -18.38 21.46
N GLU A 9 1.40 -18.23 22.72
CA GLU A 9 0.52 -18.31 23.87
C GLU A 9 0.38 -16.92 24.49
N TYR A 10 -0.82 -16.57 24.93
CA TYR A 10 -1.08 -15.33 25.66
C TYR A 10 -2.09 -15.54 26.78
N GLU A 11 -2.06 -14.63 27.75
CA GLU A 11 -3.01 -14.61 28.86
C GLU A 11 -4.08 -13.53 28.58
N ARG A 12 -5.35 -13.90 28.70
CA ARG A 12 -6.49 -12.99 28.60
C ARG A 12 -7.08 -12.76 29.97
N PHE A 13 -7.27 -11.51 30.33
CA PHE A 13 -8.05 -11.13 31.49
C PHE A 13 -9.51 -10.87 31.09
N GLU A 14 -10.44 -11.61 31.69
CA GLU A 14 -11.88 -11.43 31.47
C GLU A 14 -12.63 -11.59 32.81
N PHE A 15 -13.42 -10.58 33.18
CA PHE A 15 -14.19 -10.52 34.43
C PHE A 15 -13.44 -11.04 35.68
N GLN A 16 -12.26 -10.47 35.97
CA GLN A 16 -11.42 -10.83 37.14
C GLN A 16 -10.67 -12.17 37.04
N LYS A 17 -10.73 -12.85 35.91
CA LYS A 17 -10.05 -14.13 35.69
C LYS A 17 -8.97 -14.01 34.62
N TRP A 18 -7.82 -14.65 34.85
CA TRP A 18 -6.79 -14.86 33.83
C TRP A 18 -6.92 -16.26 33.24
N GLU A 19 -6.93 -16.36 31.93
CA GLU A 19 -6.96 -17.62 31.19
C GLU A 19 -5.89 -17.62 30.08
N ARG A 20 -5.26 -18.77 29.84
CA ARG A 20 -4.26 -18.94 28.78
C ARG A 20 -4.90 -19.44 27.49
N PHE A 21 -4.49 -18.86 26.37
CA PHE A 21 -4.95 -19.21 25.04
C PHE A 21 -3.77 -19.38 24.09
N SER A 22 -3.91 -20.31 23.14
CA SER A 22 -3.03 -20.42 21.98
C SER A 22 -3.68 -19.74 20.77
N ALA A 23 -2.91 -18.98 20.00
CA ALA A 23 -3.36 -18.36 18.76
C ALA A 23 -2.19 -18.17 17.78
N GLU A 24 -2.51 -17.68 16.58
CA GLU A 24 -1.53 -17.21 15.62
C GLU A 24 -1.39 -15.69 15.70
N THR A 25 -0.15 -15.20 15.62
CA THR A 25 0.14 -13.77 15.43
C THR A 25 0.84 -13.55 14.09
N ILE A 26 0.72 -12.33 13.58
CA ILE A 26 1.40 -11.92 12.36
C ILE A 26 2.91 -11.90 12.57
N VAL A 27 3.67 -12.38 11.58
CA VAL A 27 5.13 -12.22 11.55
C VAL A 27 5.49 -10.87 10.97
N GLU A 28 6.28 -10.11 11.72
CA GLU A 28 6.98 -8.91 11.28
C GLU A 28 8.47 -9.25 11.17
N THR A 29 9.05 -9.07 9.99
CA THR A 29 10.47 -9.40 9.73
C THR A 29 11.16 -8.28 8.95
N PRO A 30 12.44 -8.01 9.24
CA PRO A 30 13.25 -7.15 8.38
C PRO A 30 13.50 -7.85 7.04
N VAL A 31 13.36 -7.10 5.94
CA VAL A 31 13.74 -7.54 4.60
C VAL A 31 14.52 -6.43 3.91
N SER A 32 15.75 -6.71 3.50
CA SER A 32 16.60 -5.76 2.78
C SER A 32 16.26 -5.72 1.30
N LEU A 33 16.37 -4.55 0.71
CA LEU A 33 16.31 -4.33 -0.74
C LEU A 33 17.72 -4.07 -1.25
N THR A 34 18.20 -4.96 -2.10
CA THR A 34 19.44 -4.77 -2.86
C THR A 34 19.09 -4.44 -4.30
N VAL A 35 19.70 -3.38 -4.85
CA VAL A 35 19.50 -2.98 -6.26
C VAL A 35 20.86 -2.89 -6.92
N ASN A 36 21.04 -3.60 -8.04
CA ASN A 36 22.31 -3.67 -8.78
C ASN A 36 23.52 -3.96 -7.86
N GLY A 37 23.35 -4.89 -6.91
CA GLY A 37 24.40 -5.28 -5.96
C GLY A 37 24.67 -4.32 -4.80
N ARG A 38 23.84 -3.28 -4.59
CA ARG A 38 23.96 -2.34 -3.46
C ARG A 38 22.74 -2.41 -2.55
N VAL A 39 22.94 -2.52 -1.24
CA VAL A 39 21.84 -2.48 -0.26
C VAL A 39 21.31 -1.06 -0.15
N TRP A 40 20.01 -0.87 -0.42
CA TRP A 40 19.38 0.45 -0.43
C TRP A 40 18.66 0.78 0.86
N ILE A 41 17.79 -0.11 1.32
CA ILE A 41 16.94 0.07 2.50
C ILE A 41 16.54 -1.29 3.06
N SER A 42 16.02 -1.32 4.29
CA SER A 42 15.37 -2.49 4.86
C SER A 42 13.94 -2.13 5.29
N PHE A 43 12.98 -2.97 4.90
CA PHE A 43 11.58 -2.87 5.31
C PHE A 43 11.34 -3.66 6.58
N MET A 44 10.41 -3.20 7.43
CA MET A 44 9.71 -4.09 8.37
C MET A 44 8.38 -4.45 7.72
N CYS A 45 8.16 -5.73 7.44
CA CYS A 45 7.03 -6.18 6.64
C CYS A 45 6.54 -7.58 7.03
N THR A 46 5.37 -7.94 6.49
CA THR A 46 4.87 -9.31 6.52
C THR A 46 5.53 -10.11 5.39
N PRO A 47 6.06 -11.33 5.62
CA PRO A 47 6.82 -12.12 4.64
C PRO A 47 5.94 -12.78 3.57
N LEU A 48 5.18 -11.95 2.86
CA LEU A 48 4.34 -12.27 1.72
C LEU A 48 4.63 -11.26 0.61
N HIS A 49 4.61 -11.70 -0.64
CA HIS A 49 4.82 -10.82 -1.80
C HIS A 49 6.07 -9.93 -1.68
N LEU A 50 7.20 -10.51 -1.25
CA LEU A 50 8.41 -9.75 -0.95
C LEU A 50 9.08 -9.21 -2.22
N GLU A 51 9.05 -9.98 -3.30
CA GLU A 51 9.56 -9.55 -4.61
C GLU A 51 8.74 -8.37 -5.15
N GLU A 52 7.41 -8.42 -4.99
CA GLU A 52 6.51 -7.35 -5.38
C GLU A 52 6.63 -6.14 -4.45
N LEU A 53 6.90 -6.33 -3.15
CA LEU A 53 7.21 -5.24 -2.23
C LEU A 53 8.45 -4.46 -2.73
N ALA A 54 9.53 -5.17 -3.06
CA ALA A 54 10.78 -4.57 -3.54
C ALA A 54 10.58 -3.79 -4.85
N VAL A 55 10.00 -4.43 -5.87
CA VAL A 55 9.76 -3.80 -7.18
C VAL A 55 8.77 -2.65 -7.07
N GLY A 56 7.73 -2.82 -6.27
CA GLY A 56 6.71 -1.81 -6.05
C GLY A 56 7.22 -0.57 -5.32
N PHE A 57 8.14 -0.76 -4.37
CA PHE A 57 8.84 0.34 -3.73
C PHE A 57 9.63 1.16 -4.76
N LEU A 58 10.42 0.49 -5.61
CA LEU A 58 11.17 1.17 -6.69
C LEU A 58 10.23 1.90 -7.66
N TYR A 59 9.09 1.32 -7.98
CA TYR A 59 8.07 1.95 -8.84
C TYR A 59 7.49 3.21 -8.19
N ASN A 60 7.08 3.11 -6.92
CA ASN A 60 6.48 4.23 -6.19
C ASN A 60 7.50 5.34 -5.86
N GLU A 61 8.80 5.05 -5.82
CA GLU A 61 9.85 6.05 -5.73
C GLU A 61 10.23 6.65 -7.09
N GLY A 62 9.64 6.16 -8.20
CA GLY A 62 9.90 6.63 -9.56
C GLY A 62 11.25 6.18 -10.13
N ILE A 63 11.88 5.16 -9.52
CA ILE A 63 13.13 4.58 -9.98
C ILE A 63 12.88 3.69 -11.20
N VAL A 64 11.80 2.90 -11.16
CA VAL A 64 11.32 2.13 -12.32
C VAL A 64 9.93 2.60 -12.70
N THR A 65 9.62 2.56 -13.99
CA THR A 65 8.32 2.92 -14.55
C THR A 65 7.73 1.80 -15.40
N LYS A 66 8.54 0.85 -15.85
CA LYS A 66 8.16 -0.22 -16.77
C LYS A 66 8.66 -1.57 -16.32
N ARG A 67 7.98 -2.63 -16.76
CA ARG A 67 8.36 -4.01 -16.43
C ARG A 67 9.72 -4.38 -17.02
N GLU A 68 10.01 -3.91 -18.23
CA GLU A 68 11.21 -4.25 -18.99
C GLU A 68 12.50 -3.72 -18.36
N GLU A 69 12.37 -2.71 -17.49
CA GLU A 69 13.49 -2.16 -16.72
C GLU A 69 13.96 -3.11 -15.61
N VAL A 70 13.12 -4.06 -15.19
CA VAL A 70 13.44 -5.06 -14.17
C VAL A 70 13.93 -6.33 -14.85
N VAL A 71 15.24 -6.55 -14.86
CA VAL A 71 15.87 -7.72 -15.51
C VAL A 71 15.64 -8.97 -14.67
N ASP A 72 15.80 -8.87 -13.35
CA ASP A 72 15.71 -10.00 -12.45
C ASP A 72 15.27 -9.55 -11.06
N VAL A 73 14.55 -10.42 -10.35
CA VAL A 73 14.14 -10.23 -8.96
C VAL A 73 14.28 -11.56 -8.26
N ARG A 74 15.00 -11.59 -7.15
CA ARG A 74 15.25 -12.82 -6.40
C ARG A 74 15.10 -12.59 -4.91
N LEU A 75 14.15 -13.28 -4.30
CA LEU A 75 14.14 -13.47 -2.86
C LEU A 75 15.27 -14.45 -2.44
N CYS A 76 16.16 -14.02 -1.56
CA CYS A 76 17.19 -14.90 -0.99
C CYS A 76 16.55 -16.05 -0.20
N GLU A 77 17.23 -17.20 -0.11
CA GLU A 77 16.68 -18.42 0.51
C GLU A 77 16.17 -18.22 1.95
N HIS A 78 16.83 -17.33 2.70
CA HIS A 78 16.51 -17.00 4.09
C HIS A 78 15.29 -16.06 4.21
N GLY A 79 14.86 -15.43 3.12
CA GLY A 79 13.70 -14.54 3.08
C GLY A 79 13.95 -13.15 3.68
N ASP A 80 15.20 -12.76 3.86
CA ASP A 80 15.66 -11.54 4.54
C ASP A 80 16.24 -10.48 3.59
N ASN A 81 16.40 -10.81 2.31
CA ASN A 81 16.82 -9.88 1.26
C ASN A 81 16.13 -10.20 -0.06
N VAL A 82 15.74 -9.15 -0.78
CA VAL A 82 15.33 -9.21 -2.18
C VAL A 82 16.37 -8.48 -3.01
N ASP A 83 16.97 -9.20 -3.95
CA ASP A 83 17.91 -8.65 -4.91
C ASP A 83 17.19 -8.33 -6.23
N VAL A 84 17.27 -7.07 -6.66
CA VAL A 84 16.65 -6.55 -7.87
C VAL A 84 17.73 -6.08 -8.83
N TRP A 85 17.77 -6.66 -10.02
CA TRP A 85 18.65 -6.24 -11.10
C TRP A 85 17.86 -5.43 -12.12
N LEU A 86 18.30 -4.20 -12.35
CA LEU A 86 17.71 -3.30 -13.33
C LEU A 86 18.52 -3.27 -14.62
N SER A 87 17.88 -2.89 -15.73
CA SER A 87 18.52 -2.80 -17.05
C SER A 87 19.46 -1.59 -17.19
N PHE A 88 19.55 -0.75 -16.15
CA PHE A 88 20.36 0.46 -16.08
C PHE A 88 20.98 0.58 -14.69
N ASP A 89 22.06 1.36 -14.56
CA ASP A 89 22.68 1.64 -13.26
C ASP A 89 21.85 2.68 -12.50
N ALA A 90 21.03 2.22 -11.56
CA ALA A 90 20.18 3.10 -10.77
C ALA A 90 21.00 3.81 -9.66
N GLU A 91 20.90 5.13 -9.60
CA GLU A 91 21.50 5.90 -8.52
C GLU A 91 20.65 5.78 -7.26
N GLN A 92 21.26 5.31 -6.17
CA GLN A 92 20.61 5.29 -4.86
C GLN A 92 20.34 6.74 -4.41
N PRO A 93 19.09 7.08 -4.05
CA PRO A 93 18.79 8.39 -3.52
C PRO A 93 19.63 8.72 -2.27
N ALA A 94 20.23 9.91 -2.26
CA ALA A 94 21.13 10.34 -1.18
C ALA A 94 20.40 10.60 0.16
N ASN A 95 19.10 10.93 0.11
CA ASN A 95 18.33 11.34 1.28
C ASN A 95 16.99 10.59 1.35
N TRP A 96 16.88 9.70 2.32
CA TRP A 96 15.64 9.01 2.66
C TRP A 96 14.93 9.74 3.80
N ARG A 97 13.71 10.23 3.56
CA ARG A 97 12.91 10.93 4.58
C ARG A 97 11.94 9.95 5.21
N ARG A 98 12.01 9.80 6.54
CA ARG A 98 11.05 9.03 7.31
C ARG A 98 9.75 9.84 7.47
N THR A 99 8.69 9.38 6.84
CA THR A 99 7.37 10.03 6.72
C THR A 99 6.35 9.49 7.72
N SER A 100 6.70 8.43 8.45
CA SER A 100 5.91 7.94 9.58
C SER A 100 6.78 7.32 10.67
N GLY A 101 6.27 7.21 11.89
CA GLY A 101 6.96 6.47 12.97
C GLY A 101 7.17 4.97 12.68
N CYS A 102 6.56 4.44 11.62
CA CYS A 102 6.75 3.06 11.16
C CYS A 102 7.95 2.99 10.21
N THR A 103 8.82 1.99 10.35
CA THR A 103 10.06 1.82 9.59
C THR A 103 9.87 1.75 8.07
N GLY A 104 8.69 1.29 7.59
CA GLY A 104 8.34 1.24 6.17
C GLY A 104 7.81 2.56 5.58
N GLY A 105 7.61 3.61 6.38
CA GLY A 105 7.23 4.94 5.88
C GLY A 105 8.46 5.76 5.56
N VAL A 106 9.09 5.48 4.43
CA VAL A 106 10.32 6.13 3.98
C VAL A 106 10.20 6.43 2.49
N THR A 107 10.51 7.66 2.10
CA THR A 107 10.51 8.09 0.70
C THR A 107 11.66 9.07 0.46
N ALA A 108 12.26 9.02 -0.72
CA ALA A 108 13.20 10.01 -1.21
C ALA A 108 12.49 11.13 -1.98
N VAL A 109 11.21 10.95 -2.32
CA VAL A 109 10.42 11.93 -3.05
C VAL A 109 10.17 13.17 -2.20
N ASP A 110 10.42 14.35 -2.77
CA ASP A 110 10.06 15.60 -2.14
C ASP A 110 8.54 15.83 -2.21
N LEU A 111 7.84 15.45 -1.14
CA LEU A 111 6.38 15.55 -1.03
C LEU A 111 5.84 16.99 -1.13
N LEU A 112 6.71 17.99 -0.96
CA LEU A 112 6.36 19.40 -1.07
C LEU A 112 6.61 19.95 -2.48
N ALA A 113 7.37 19.24 -3.31
CA ALA A 113 7.61 19.64 -4.70
C ALA A 113 6.33 19.50 -5.55
N LYS A 114 6.33 20.17 -6.70
CA LYS A 114 5.25 20.04 -7.67
C LYS A 114 5.19 18.58 -8.15
N PRO A 115 4.02 17.94 -8.17
CA PRO A 115 3.92 16.57 -8.63
C PRO A 115 4.29 16.43 -10.10
N ASN A 116 4.91 15.30 -10.44
CA ASN A 116 5.08 14.86 -11.82
C ASN A 116 3.79 14.24 -12.40
N VAL A 117 2.78 13.97 -11.56
CA VAL A 117 1.50 13.38 -11.93
C VAL A 117 0.37 14.38 -11.66
N ASP A 118 -0.44 14.66 -12.68
CA ASP A 118 -1.66 15.47 -12.57
C ASP A 118 -2.86 14.63 -13.04
N LEU A 119 -3.75 14.28 -12.11
CA LEU A 119 -4.93 13.47 -12.39
C LEU A 119 -6.19 14.32 -12.63
N THR A 120 -6.11 15.66 -12.60
CA THR A 120 -7.28 16.55 -12.76
C THR A 120 -8.00 16.37 -14.09
N ALA A 121 -7.31 15.92 -15.15
CA ALA A 121 -7.91 15.61 -16.45
C ALA A 121 -8.71 14.28 -16.46
N ASN A 122 -8.55 13.42 -15.45
CA ASN A 122 -9.26 12.15 -15.37
C ASN A 122 -10.76 12.39 -15.05
N ARG A 123 -11.64 11.82 -15.88
CA ARG A 123 -13.11 11.94 -15.82
C ARG A 123 -13.81 10.65 -15.36
N PHE A 124 -13.06 9.67 -14.84
CA PHE A 124 -13.67 8.44 -14.35
C PHE A 124 -14.51 8.74 -13.10
N GLU A 125 -15.78 8.37 -13.15
CA GLU A 125 -16.73 8.57 -12.06
C GLU A 125 -17.10 7.24 -11.41
N VAL A 126 -17.37 7.30 -10.11
CA VAL A 126 -17.87 6.17 -9.32
C VAL A 126 -19.19 6.55 -8.66
N GLN A 127 -20.14 5.62 -8.64
CA GLN A 127 -21.39 5.83 -7.91
C GLN A 127 -21.17 5.67 -6.41
N PRO A 128 -21.90 6.41 -5.55
CA PRO A 128 -21.81 6.27 -4.10
C PRO A 128 -21.94 4.82 -3.61
N GLU A 129 -22.84 4.04 -4.23
CA GLU A 129 -23.09 2.63 -3.91
C GLU A 129 -21.85 1.78 -4.20
N ALA A 130 -21.17 2.02 -5.32
CA ALA A 130 -19.94 1.32 -5.67
C ALA A 130 -18.81 1.61 -4.67
N VAL A 131 -18.71 2.83 -4.13
CA VAL A 131 -17.77 3.14 -3.03
C VAL A 131 -18.05 2.25 -1.81
N MET A 132 -19.32 2.08 -1.44
CA MET A 132 -19.73 1.25 -0.30
C MET A 132 -19.44 -0.24 -0.57
N GLU A 133 -19.78 -0.74 -1.75
CA GLU A 133 -19.50 -2.12 -2.17
C GLU A 133 -17.99 -2.43 -2.16
N LEU A 134 -17.16 -1.51 -2.65
CA LEU A 134 -15.71 -1.69 -2.65
C LEU A 134 -15.14 -1.77 -1.23
N VAL A 135 -15.69 -1.00 -0.30
CA VAL A 135 -15.33 -1.11 1.12
C VAL A 135 -15.72 -2.48 1.67
N GLU A 136 -16.93 -2.98 1.38
CA GLU A 136 -17.35 -4.32 1.80
C GLU A 136 -16.48 -5.43 1.20
N ARG A 137 -16.11 -5.31 -0.08
CA ARG A 137 -15.21 -6.27 -0.75
C ARG A 137 -13.81 -6.27 -0.14
N LEU A 138 -13.29 -5.09 0.24
CA LEU A 138 -12.02 -5.01 0.98
C LEU A 138 -12.11 -5.77 2.30
N PHE A 139 -13.20 -5.64 3.04
CA PHE A 139 -13.41 -6.39 4.28
C PHE A 139 -13.46 -7.90 4.05
N ALA A 140 -14.15 -8.34 2.99
CA ALA A 140 -14.25 -9.75 2.65
C ALA A 140 -12.89 -10.36 2.30
N SER A 141 -11.97 -9.57 1.72
CA SER A 141 -10.63 -10.00 1.32
C SER A 141 -9.59 -10.02 2.45
N GLN A 142 -9.91 -9.56 3.66
CA GLN A 142 -8.94 -9.49 4.77
C GLN A 142 -8.72 -10.85 5.47
N GLU A 143 -8.27 -11.87 4.74
CA GLU A 143 -8.09 -13.23 5.29
C GLU A 143 -7.08 -13.25 6.44
N LEU A 144 -5.90 -12.65 6.24
CA LEU A 144 -4.84 -12.64 7.24
C LEU A 144 -5.25 -11.86 8.50
N TYR A 145 -5.98 -10.76 8.32
CA TYR A 145 -6.51 -9.97 9.44
C TYR A 145 -7.50 -10.77 10.29
N ARG A 146 -8.35 -11.62 9.69
CA ARG A 146 -9.32 -12.44 10.45
C ARG A 146 -8.60 -13.43 11.37
N ASP A 147 -7.46 -13.95 10.92
CA ASP A 147 -6.72 -14.99 11.64
C ASP A 147 -5.78 -14.41 12.70
N THR A 148 -5.08 -13.32 12.38
CA THR A 148 -4.01 -12.78 13.25
C THR A 148 -4.29 -11.38 13.81
N GLY A 149 -5.26 -10.66 13.24
CA GLY A 149 -5.35 -9.21 13.43
C GLY A 149 -4.05 -8.50 13.00
N GLY A 150 -3.85 -7.27 13.47
CA GLY A 150 -2.54 -6.59 13.43
C GLY A 150 -2.01 -6.17 12.05
N VAL A 151 -2.74 -6.39 10.96
CA VAL A 151 -2.31 -6.02 9.59
C VAL A 151 -3.20 -4.96 8.96
N HIS A 152 -2.64 -4.27 7.98
CA HIS A 152 -3.35 -3.43 7.03
C HIS A 152 -3.62 -4.20 5.74
N THR A 153 -4.82 -4.00 5.20
CA THR A 153 -5.19 -4.42 3.85
C THR A 153 -5.33 -3.19 2.96
N SER A 154 -4.82 -3.28 1.73
CA SER A 154 -5.18 -2.37 0.64
C SER A 154 -5.54 -3.14 -0.61
N ALA A 155 -6.35 -2.53 -1.47
CA ALA A 155 -6.79 -3.11 -2.72
C ALA A 155 -6.77 -2.08 -3.85
N LEU A 156 -6.48 -2.56 -5.06
CA LEU A 156 -6.65 -1.84 -6.32
C LEU A 156 -7.88 -2.39 -7.03
N SER A 157 -8.74 -1.49 -7.49
CA SER A 157 -10.00 -1.80 -8.17
C SER A 157 -10.14 -1.06 -9.49
N ASP A 158 -10.88 -1.66 -10.42
CA ASP A 158 -11.32 -1.06 -11.68
C ASP A 158 -12.63 -0.26 -11.56
N GLY A 159 -13.21 -0.19 -10.35
CA GLY A 159 -14.51 0.42 -10.05
C GLY A 159 -15.65 -0.57 -9.89
N GLY A 160 -15.54 -1.78 -10.46
CA GLY A 160 -16.57 -2.83 -10.35
C GLY A 160 -16.10 -4.05 -9.55
N ARG A 161 -14.80 -4.34 -9.53
CA ARG A 161 -14.20 -5.43 -8.75
C ARG A 161 -12.83 -5.08 -8.21
N ILE A 162 -12.39 -5.84 -7.22
CA ILE A 162 -11.00 -5.82 -6.75
C ILE A 162 -10.15 -6.60 -7.76
N VAL A 163 -9.08 -5.98 -8.24
CA VAL A 163 -8.10 -6.58 -9.16
C VAL A 163 -6.95 -7.19 -8.37
N VAL A 164 -6.48 -6.47 -7.35
CA VAL A 164 -5.41 -6.91 -6.43
C VAL A 164 -5.81 -6.50 -5.01
N ALA A 165 -5.62 -7.39 -4.03
CA ALA A 165 -5.69 -7.08 -2.61
C ALA A 165 -4.49 -7.70 -1.91
N VAL A 166 -3.89 -6.96 -0.98
CA VAL A 166 -2.70 -7.40 -0.25
C VAL A 166 -2.76 -6.98 1.21
N ASP A 167 -2.17 -7.82 2.05
CA ASP A 167 -2.00 -7.58 3.48
C ASP A 167 -0.52 -7.30 3.81
N ASP A 168 -0.30 -6.38 4.74
CA ASP A 168 0.99 -6.15 5.37
C ASP A 168 0.83 -5.43 6.72
N ILE A 169 1.75 -5.66 7.66
CA ILE A 169 1.81 -4.90 8.91
C ILE A 169 2.00 -3.39 8.68
N GLY A 170 2.72 -3.01 7.61
CA GLY A 170 2.90 -1.64 7.16
C GLY A 170 1.90 -1.25 6.08
N ARG A 171 1.06 -0.23 6.33
CA ARG A 171 0.11 0.28 5.31
C ARG A 171 0.80 0.75 4.02
N HIS A 172 2.02 1.26 4.10
CA HIS A 172 2.79 1.73 2.94
C HIS A 172 3.23 0.56 2.06
N ASN A 173 3.73 -0.50 2.70
CA ASN A 173 4.11 -1.75 2.05
C ASN A 173 2.94 -2.36 1.27
N THR A 174 1.68 -2.16 1.70
CA THR A 174 0.52 -2.64 0.92
C THR A 174 0.40 -1.95 -0.45
N LEU A 175 0.72 -0.65 -0.56
CA LEU A 175 0.69 0.06 -1.85
C LEU A 175 1.89 -0.30 -2.72
N ASP A 176 3.05 -0.54 -2.10
CA ASP A 176 4.22 -1.07 -2.80
C ASP A 176 3.92 -2.46 -3.36
N LYS A 177 3.44 -3.40 -2.55
CA LYS A 177 3.04 -4.73 -3.02
C LYS A 177 2.03 -4.67 -4.16
N ILE A 178 1.01 -3.80 -4.09
CA ILE A 178 0.07 -3.58 -5.21
C ILE A 178 0.82 -3.12 -6.46
N ALA A 179 1.71 -2.14 -6.34
CA ALA A 179 2.49 -1.63 -7.47
C ALA A 179 3.35 -2.73 -8.11
N GLY A 180 4.06 -3.50 -7.30
CA GLY A 180 4.91 -4.58 -7.78
C GLY A 180 4.13 -5.70 -8.44
N ILE A 181 3.00 -6.14 -7.86
CA ILE A 181 2.11 -7.14 -8.47
C ILE A 181 1.66 -6.64 -9.84
N CYS A 182 1.18 -5.40 -9.92
CA CYS A 182 0.65 -4.86 -11.17
C CYS A 182 1.74 -4.69 -12.24
N LEU A 183 2.94 -4.27 -11.85
CA LEU A 183 4.07 -4.10 -12.75
C LEU A 183 4.61 -5.45 -13.25
N LEU A 184 4.81 -6.40 -12.35
CA LEU A 184 5.39 -7.71 -12.66
C LEU A 184 4.44 -8.61 -13.46
N GLN A 185 3.14 -8.53 -13.18
CA GLN A 185 2.11 -9.38 -13.80
C GLN A 185 1.36 -8.67 -14.94
N ASN A 186 1.66 -7.39 -15.20
CA ASN A 186 0.96 -6.55 -16.17
C ASN A 186 -0.57 -6.52 -15.97
N THR A 187 -1.01 -6.35 -14.72
CA THR A 187 -2.42 -6.40 -14.31
C THR A 187 -3.03 -5.03 -14.03
N TRP A 188 -2.41 -3.96 -14.51
CA TRP A 188 -2.90 -2.59 -14.35
C TRP A 188 -4.31 -2.40 -14.94
N PRO A 189 -5.32 -2.06 -14.13
CA PRO A 189 -6.63 -1.72 -14.67
C PRO A 189 -6.60 -0.33 -15.31
N ARG A 190 -7.48 -0.13 -16.30
CA ARG A 190 -7.64 1.16 -17.00
C ARG A 190 -8.09 2.26 -16.05
N ASN A 191 -9.12 1.97 -15.26
CA ASN A 191 -9.58 2.81 -14.17
C ASN A 191 -8.99 2.29 -12.88
N ARG A 192 -8.61 3.18 -11.96
CA ARG A 192 -7.86 2.81 -10.77
C ARG A 192 -8.46 3.48 -9.54
N ILE A 193 -9.05 2.66 -8.67
CA ILE A 193 -9.48 3.07 -7.33
C ILE A 193 -8.62 2.33 -6.33
N LEU A 194 -7.95 3.07 -5.45
CA LEU A 194 -7.28 2.48 -4.30
C LEU A 194 -8.20 2.51 -3.10
N ILE A 195 -8.33 1.38 -2.40
CA ILE A 195 -9.05 1.30 -1.13
C ILE A 195 -8.09 0.78 -0.06
N THR A 196 -8.01 1.43 1.09
CA THR A 196 -7.10 1.04 2.18
C THR A 196 -7.77 1.08 3.55
N THR A 197 -7.34 0.18 4.42
CA THR A 197 -7.73 0.16 5.84
C THR A 197 -7.02 1.23 6.68
N GLY A 198 -5.84 1.68 6.25
CA GLY A 198 -4.97 2.58 7.00
C GLY A 198 -5.29 4.07 6.82
N ARG A 199 -4.69 4.92 7.66
CA ARG A 199 -4.75 6.39 7.52
C ARG A 199 -4.05 6.83 6.24
N ILE A 200 -4.61 7.86 5.60
CA ILE A 200 -3.98 8.47 4.44
C ILE A 200 -2.98 9.51 4.93
N SER A 201 -1.70 9.12 4.99
CA SER A 201 -0.59 10.06 5.14
C SER A 201 -0.19 10.64 3.78
N SER A 202 0.64 11.69 3.80
CA SER A 202 1.22 12.30 2.59
C SER A 202 1.89 11.27 1.68
N GLU A 203 2.66 10.34 2.25
CA GLU A 203 3.29 9.24 1.52
C GLU A 203 2.27 8.29 0.88
N MET A 204 1.21 7.89 1.60
CA MET A 204 0.16 7.02 1.01
C MET A 204 -0.49 7.69 -0.20
N LEU A 205 -0.66 9.01 -0.13
CA LEU A 205 -1.22 9.78 -1.23
C LEU A 205 -0.22 9.93 -2.39
N GLN A 206 1.08 10.10 -2.11
CA GLN A 206 2.12 10.09 -3.13
C GLN A 206 2.16 8.76 -3.87
N LYS A 207 2.12 7.63 -3.17
CA LYS A 207 2.07 6.29 -3.79
C LYS A 207 0.77 6.12 -4.60
N ALA A 208 -0.36 6.62 -4.10
CA ALA A 208 -1.62 6.62 -4.87
C ALA A 208 -1.52 7.40 -6.18
N ALA A 209 -0.81 8.54 -6.20
CA ALA A 209 -0.55 9.30 -7.41
C ALA A 209 0.35 8.53 -8.39
N GLN A 210 1.42 7.90 -7.92
CA GLN A 210 2.31 7.08 -8.78
C GLN A 210 1.60 5.85 -9.37
N LEU A 211 0.68 5.28 -8.60
CA LEU A 211 -0.24 4.24 -9.04
C LEU A 211 -1.27 4.76 -10.07
N ASN A 212 -1.31 6.05 -10.37
CA ASN A 212 -2.30 6.71 -11.23
C ASN A 212 -3.75 6.42 -10.78
N ALA A 213 -4.00 6.39 -9.47
CA ALA A 213 -5.31 6.16 -8.90
C ALA A 213 -6.03 7.50 -8.63
N PRO A 214 -6.94 7.96 -9.51
CA PRO A 214 -7.67 9.22 -9.33
C PRO A 214 -8.63 9.21 -8.13
N ILE A 215 -8.93 8.04 -7.54
CA ILE A 215 -9.81 7.91 -6.38
C ILE A 215 -9.09 7.08 -5.32
N LEU A 216 -8.97 7.64 -4.11
CA LEU A 216 -8.41 6.97 -2.94
C LEU A 216 -9.45 6.94 -1.82
N ILE A 217 -9.82 5.74 -1.40
CA ILE A 217 -10.81 5.46 -0.36
C ILE A 217 -10.09 4.91 0.87
N SER A 218 -10.35 5.50 2.04
CA SER A 218 -9.86 4.98 3.32
C SER A 218 -11.00 4.75 4.31
N ARG A 219 -10.83 3.69 5.11
CA ARG A 219 -11.65 3.44 6.29
C ARG A 219 -11.38 4.41 7.45
N THR A 220 -10.40 5.29 7.37
CA THR A 220 -10.08 6.19 8.49
C THR A 220 -9.70 7.57 7.97
N SER A 221 -8.97 8.35 8.77
CA SER A 221 -8.71 9.75 8.51
C SER A 221 -7.61 10.00 7.48
N PRO A 222 -7.78 11.02 6.63
CA PRO A 222 -6.66 11.73 6.02
C PRO A 222 -6.01 12.70 7.02
N SER A 223 -4.74 13.07 6.78
CA SER A 223 -4.08 14.20 7.44
C SER A 223 -4.29 15.51 6.65
N SER A 224 -4.09 16.67 7.28
CA SER A 224 -4.14 17.98 6.60
C SER A 224 -3.26 18.02 5.36
N LEU A 225 -1.99 17.61 5.48
CA LEU A 225 -1.05 17.56 4.36
C LEU A 225 -1.53 16.62 3.23
N SER A 226 -2.16 15.48 3.56
CA SER A 226 -2.69 14.59 2.53
C SER A 226 -3.90 15.18 1.79
N ILE A 227 -4.71 16.01 2.45
CA ILE A 227 -5.81 16.73 1.79
C ILE A 227 -5.24 17.77 0.82
N GLU A 228 -4.27 18.57 1.27
CA GLU A 228 -3.59 19.56 0.41
C GLU A 228 -2.94 18.92 -0.81
N MET A 229 -2.25 17.79 -0.61
CA MET A 229 -1.66 17.04 -1.72
C MET A 229 -2.73 16.46 -2.64
N ALA A 230 -3.86 15.98 -2.12
CA ALA A 230 -4.94 15.42 -2.95
C ALA A 230 -5.56 16.49 -3.84
N GLU A 231 -5.70 17.72 -3.33
CA GLU A 231 -6.09 18.87 -4.14
C GLU A 231 -5.11 19.10 -5.29
N ARG A 232 -3.80 19.18 -4.98
CA ARG A 232 -2.75 19.38 -5.99
C ARG A 232 -2.66 18.26 -7.03
N TYR A 233 -2.87 17.01 -6.60
CA TYR A 233 -2.65 15.83 -7.45
C TYR A 233 -3.89 15.50 -8.29
N GLY A 234 -5.02 16.16 -8.02
CA GLY A 234 -6.27 15.85 -8.70
C GLY A 234 -6.90 14.54 -8.20
N ILE A 235 -6.67 14.13 -6.95
CA ILE A 235 -7.18 12.87 -6.39
C ILE A 235 -8.48 13.13 -5.62
N THR A 236 -9.50 12.33 -5.91
CA THR A 236 -10.74 12.27 -5.10
C THR A 236 -10.45 11.50 -3.82
N LEU A 237 -10.37 12.23 -2.71
CA LEU A 237 -10.01 11.67 -1.41
C LEU A 237 -11.27 11.38 -0.60
N ILE A 238 -11.50 10.10 -0.32
CA ILE A 238 -12.65 9.63 0.46
C ILE A 238 -12.13 9.03 1.77
N GLY A 239 -12.58 9.58 2.89
CA GLY A 239 -12.21 9.10 4.23
C GLY A 239 -13.41 8.61 5.03
N TYR A 240 -13.12 7.91 6.12
CA TYR A 240 -14.14 7.32 7.01
C TYR A 240 -15.20 6.48 6.28
N ALA A 241 -14.82 5.84 5.17
CA ALA A 241 -15.74 5.07 4.36
C ALA A 241 -16.22 3.82 5.10
N ARG A 242 -17.54 3.63 5.16
CA ARG A 242 -18.25 2.54 5.82
C ARG A 242 -19.38 2.08 4.90
N LYS A 243 -20.01 0.97 5.26
CA LYS A 243 -21.15 0.38 4.54
C LYS A 243 -22.26 1.37 4.16
N HIS A 244 -22.50 2.42 4.94
CA HIS A 244 -23.62 3.34 4.73
C HIS A 244 -23.25 4.83 4.73
N ARG A 245 -21.95 5.17 4.79
CA ARG A 245 -21.50 6.57 4.79
C ARG A 245 -20.03 6.67 4.40
N PHE A 246 -19.67 7.81 3.83
CA PHE A 246 -18.28 8.20 3.60
C PHE A 246 -18.19 9.73 3.53
N ASN A 247 -16.99 10.27 3.70
CA ASN A 247 -16.73 11.70 3.61
C ASN A 247 -15.83 11.97 2.41
N VAL A 248 -16.25 12.86 1.52
CA VAL A 248 -15.42 13.32 0.40
C VAL A 248 -14.70 14.60 0.82
N TYR A 249 -13.36 14.57 0.76
CA TYR A 249 -12.51 15.69 1.18
C TYR A 249 -12.08 16.58 0.02
N THR A 250 -11.83 15.99 -1.15
CA THR A 250 -11.28 16.68 -2.33
C THR A 250 -11.87 16.10 -3.61
N HIS A 251 -11.87 16.87 -4.70
CA HIS A 251 -12.25 16.42 -6.06
C HIS A 251 -13.54 15.60 -6.14
N GLY A 252 -14.58 16.01 -5.41
CA GLY A 252 -15.84 15.26 -5.30
C GLY A 252 -16.68 15.16 -6.57
N GLY A 253 -16.28 15.80 -7.66
CA GLY A 253 -16.93 15.69 -8.97
C GLY A 253 -16.84 14.30 -9.59
N ARG A 254 -15.98 13.40 -9.07
CA ARG A 254 -15.91 12.00 -9.51
C ARG A 254 -16.85 11.05 -8.75
N VAL A 255 -17.67 11.58 -7.84
CA VAL A 255 -18.66 10.80 -7.10
C VAL A 255 -20.05 11.22 -7.59
N GLY A 256 -20.83 10.25 -8.08
CA GLY A 256 -22.19 10.48 -8.58
C GLY A 256 -23.07 11.27 -7.60
N ARG A 257 -23.93 12.14 -8.13
CA ARG A 257 -24.82 13.05 -7.40
C ARG A 257 -26.28 12.80 -7.73
#